data_AF-A0AAP4Q0I8-F1
#
_entry.id   AF-A0AAP4Q0I8-F1
#
_cell.length_a   1.000
_cell.length_b   1.000
_cell.length_c   1.000
_cell.angle_alpha   90.00
_cell.angle_beta   90.00
_cell.angle_gamma   90.00
#
_symmetry.space_group_name_H-M   'P 1'
#
loop_
_entity.id
_entity.type
_entity.pdbx_description
1 polymer ?
#
loop_
_entity_poly.entity_id
_entity_poly.type
_entity_poly.pdbx_seq_one_letter_code
_entity_poly.pdbx_strand_id
1 'polypeptide(L)'
;MNEFSLYMFFLGLFLVFLHIYEGLDGFFNEDRYIAKKSSEEVLQERLKMNEEGKLNKLYQFDLYYRIFLSKKLYLKIGVILICTGLILNIVF
;
A
#
# COMPACT_ATOMS: atom_id res chain seq x y z
N MET A 1 1.90 -17.39 -23.47
CA MET A 1 1.73 -16.55 -22.26
C MET A 1 0.37 -16.84 -21.67
N ASN A 2 0.33 -17.56 -20.57
CA ASN A 2 -0.91 -17.93 -19.89
C ASN A 2 -1.67 -16.68 -19.44
N GLU A 3 -3.00 -16.61 -19.63
CA GLU A 3 -3.81 -15.46 -19.22
C GLU A 3 -3.60 -15.13 -17.73
N PHE A 4 -3.45 -16.17 -16.91
CA PHE A 4 -3.14 -16.05 -15.48
C PHE A 4 -1.79 -15.37 -15.21
N SER A 5 -0.74 -15.69 -15.98
CA SER A 5 0.57 -15.06 -15.82
C SER A 5 0.53 -13.58 -16.24
N LEU A 6 -0.27 -13.27 -17.25
CA LEU A 6 -0.52 -11.91 -17.74
C LEU A 6 -1.25 -11.07 -16.69
N TYR A 7 -2.31 -11.60 -16.07
CA TYR A 7 -3.02 -10.91 -14.99
C TYR A 7 -2.11 -10.61 -13.79
N MET A 8 -1.29 -11.58 -13.35
CA MET A 8 -0.37 -11.33 -12.22
C MET A 8 0.71 -10.31 -12.55
N PHE A 9 1.20 -10.31 -13.79
CA PHE A 9 2.16 -9.31 -14.26
C PHE A 9 1.56 -7.89 -14.26
N PHE A 10 0.35 -7.71 -14.82
CA PHE A 10 -0.32 -6.41 -14.82
C PHE A 10 -0.72 -5.95 -13.42
N LEU A 11 -1.16 -6.86 -12.54
CA LEU A 11 -1.45 -6.54 -11.14
C LEU A 11 -0.18 -6.07 -10.41
N GLY A 12 0.95 -6.73 -10.64
CA GLY A 12 2.23 -6.35 -10.08
C GLY A 12 2.71 -4.97 -10.58
N LEU A 13 2.60 -4.72 -11.89
CA LEU A 13 2.87 -3.40 -12.47
C LEU A 13 1.96 -2.31 -11.89
N PHE A 14 0.66 -2.59 -11.75
CA PHE A 14 -0.30 -1.65 -11.18
C PHE A 14 0.10 -1.23 -9.75
N LEU A 15 0.51 -2.17 -8.90
CA LEU A 15 0.99 -1.88 -7.54
C LEU A 15 2.27 -1.04 -7.52
N VAL A 16 3.17 -1.24 -8.49
CA VAL A 16 4.37 -0.41 -8.66
C VAL A 16 4.01 1.00 -9.13
N PHE A 17 3.08 1.14 -10.10
CA PHE A 17 2.59 2.43 -10.54
C PHE A 17 1.88 3.21 -9.43
N LEU A 18 1.11 2.51 -8.59
CA LEU A 18 0.47 3.11 -7.42
C LEU A 18 1.52 3.66 -6.44
N HIS A 19 2.69 3.01 -6.31
CA HIS A 19 3.82 3.56 -5.54
C HIS A 19 4.40 4.83 -6.13
N ILE A 20 4.61 4.86 -7.44
CA ILE A 20 5.15 6.03 -8.13
C ILE A 20 4.15 7.19 -8.00
N TYR A 21 2.86 6.90 -8.16
CA TYR A 21 1.78 7.88 -8.02
C TYR A 21 1.70 8.44 -6.59
N GLU A 22 1.73 7.60 -5.56
CA GLU A 22 1.78 8.04 -4.17
C GLU A 22 3.08 8.78 -3.81
N GLY A 23 4.21 8.39 -4.40
CA GLY A 23 5.47 9.12 -4.23
C GLY A 23 5.39 10.52 -4.83
N LEU A 24 4.68 10.68 -5.95
CA LEU A 24 4.39 11.98 -6.56
C LEU A 24 3.38 12.77 -5.71
N ASP A 25 2.27 12.17 -5.29
CA ASP A 25 1.25 12.84 -4.45
C ASP A 25 1.81 13.18 -3.06
N GLY A 26 2.72 12.38 -2.51
CA GLY A 26 3.47 12.66 -1.28
C GLY A 26 4.44 13.82 -1.44
N PHE A 27 5.17 13.88 -2.56
CA PHE A 27 6.04 15.01 -2.91
C PHE A 27 5.26 16.31 -3.13
N PHE A 28 4.04 16.24 -3.69
CA PHE A 28 3.16 17.41 -3.86
C PHE A 28 2.32 17.77 -2.61
N ASN A 29 2.03 16.81 -1.71
CA ASN A 29 1.27 17.07 -0.47
C ASN A 29 2.14 17.38 0.74
N GLU A 30 3.44 17.10 0.74
CA GLU A 30 4.35 17.57 1.80
C GLU A 30 4.31 19.11 1.93
N ASP A 31 4.08 19.83 0.82
CA ASP A 31 3.88 21.29 0.83
C ASP A 31 2.49 21.74 1.34
N ARG A 32 1.48 20.86 1.36
CA ARG A 32 0.10 21.21 1.81
C ARG A 32 -0.22 20.80 3.24
N TYR A 33 0.51 19.86 3.84
CA TYR A 33 0.17 19.26 5.14
C TYR A 33 1.07 19.67 6.32
N ILE A 34 1.85 20.75 6.21
CA ILE A 34 2.56 21.34 7.36
C ILE A 34 1.57 21.91 8.41
N ALA A 35 0.28 22.06 8.08
CA ALA A 35 -0.74 22.48 9.04
C ALA A 35 -1.58 21.30 9.55
N LYS A 36 -1.53 21.09 10.88
CA LYS A 36 -2.56 20.46 11.76
C LYS A 36 -2.33 18.98 12.14
N LYS A 37 -1.39 18.77 13.08
CA LYS A 37 -1.08 17.53 13.84
C LYS A 37 -0.35 16.46 13.02
N SER A 38 0.81 16.01 13.50
CA SER A 38 1.65 15.05 12.77
C SER A 38 0.84 13.77 12.48
N SER A 39 0.82 13.35 11.21
CA SER A 39 0.16 12.12 10.75
C SER A 39 0.54 10.90 11.62
N GLU A 40 1.75 10.90 12.18
CA GLU A 40 2.24 9.87 13.10
C GLU A 40 1.53 9.88 14.47
N GLU A 41 1.22 11.06 15.02
CA GLU A 41 0.50 11.17 16.30
C GLU A 41 -0.92 10.60 16.18
N VAL A 42 -1.59 10.89 15.06
CA VAL A 42 -2.93 10.36 14.77
C VAL A 42 -2.88 8.85 14.55
N LEU A 43 -1.81 8.33 13.92
CA LEU A 43 -1.63 6.89 13.72
C LEU A 43 -1.42 6.18 15.07
N GLN A 44 -0.61 6.73 15.96
CA GLN A 44 -0.38 6.17 17.31
C GLN A 44 -1.63 6.21 18.18
N GLU A 45 -2.39 7.31 18.13
CA GLU A 45 -3.64 7.46 18.86
C GLU A 45 -4.69 6.43 18.42
N ARG A 46 -4.82 6.20 17.10
CA ARG A 46 -5.71 5.16 16.57
C ARG A 46 -5.22 3.72 16.80
N LEU A 47 -3.90 3.49 16.85
CA LEU A 47 -3.34 2.19 17.25
C LEU A 47 -3.71 1.84 18.69
N LYS A 48 -3.55 2.76 19.63
CA LYS A 48 -3.96 2.56 21.03
C LYS A 48 -5.46 2.31 21.17
N MET A 49 -6.29 3.08 20.46
CA MET A 49 -7.74 2.85 20.47
C MET A 49 -8.13 1.49 19.85
N ASN A 50 -7.33 0.95 18.93
CA ASN A 50 -7.54 -0.39 18.37
C ASN A 50 -7.17 -1.49 19.38
N GLU A 51 -6.07 -1.32 20.12
CA GLU A 51 -5.69 -2.21 21.23
C GLU A 51 -6.75 -2.22 22.33
N GLU A 52 -7.37 -1.07 22.61
CA GLU A 52 -8.50 -0.94 23.54
C GLU A 52 -9.85 -1.45 22.99
N GLY A 53 -9.90 -1.95 21.75
CA GLY A 53 -11.11 -2.48 21.12
C GLY A 53 -12.20 -1.43 20.82
N LYS A 54 -11.87 -0.14 20.89
CA LYS A 54 -12.80 0.98 20.68
C LYS A 54 -12.97 1.37 19.21
N LEU A 55 -12.20 0.77 18.31
CA LEU A 55 -12.26 1.06 16.88
C LEU A 55 -13.31 0.20 16.16
N ASN A 56 -14.18 0.85 15.39
CA ASN A 56 -15.09 0.15 14.48
C ASN A 56 -14.30 -0.52 13.35
N LYS A 57 -14.80 -1.63 12.79
CA LYS A 57 -14.14 -2.43 11.75
C LYS A 57 -13.70 -1.62 10.53
N LEU A 58 -14.49 -0.62 10.13
CA LEU A 58 -14.14 0.29 9.03
C LEU A 58 -12.89 1.12 9.34
N TYR A 59 -12.78 1.64 10.55
CA TYR A 59 -11.60 2.39 10.98
C TYR A 59 -10.39 1.50 11.23
N GLN A 60 -10.60 0.23 11.62
CA GLN A 60 -9.51 -0.75 11.70
C GLN A 60 -8.95 -1.02 10.30
N PHE A 61 -9.81 -1.18 9.31
CA PHE A 61 -9.38 -1.35 7.92
C PHE A 61 -8.60 -0.14 7.40
N ASP A 62 -9.07 1.09 7.65
CA ASP A 62 -8.32 2.33 7.33
C ASP A 62 -6.95 2.38 8.03
N LEU A 63 -6.88 1.93 9.29
CA LEU A 63 -5.63 1.87 10.05
C LEU A 63 -4.65 0.86 9.43
N TYR A 64 -5.11 -0.35 9.12
CA TYR A 64 -4.29 -1.36 8.46
C TYR A 64 -3.88 -0.92 7.05
N TYR A 65 -4.78 -0.25 6.31
CA TYR A 65 -4.47 0.33 5.01
C TYR A 65 -3.36 1.38 5.12
N ARG A 66 -3.43 2.31 6.09
CA ARG A 66 -2.35 3.28 6.33
C ARG A 66 -1.03 2.62 6.73
N ILE A 67 -1.05 1.58 7.56
CA ILE A 67 0.16 0.83 7.94
C ILE A 67 0.74 0.10 6.72
N PHE A 68 -0.14 -0.46 5.89
CA PHE A 68 0.23 -1.14 4.66
C PHE A 68 0.88 -0.18 3.67
N LEU A 69 0.37 1.05 3.59
CA LEU A 69 0.94 2.13 2.81
C LEU A 69 2.27 2.65 3.40
N SER A 70 2.32 2.96 4.69
CA SER A 70 3.51 3.54 5.32
C SER A 70 4.73 2.62 5.27
N LYS A 71 4.51 1.31 5.37
CA LYS A 71 5.58 0.29 5.28
C LYS A 71 5.97 -0.07 3.84
N LYS A 72 5.39 0.59 2.83
CA LYS A 72 5.63 0.32 1.40
C LYS A 72 5.45 -1.17 1.04
N LEU A 73 4.52 -1.86 1.73
CA LEU A 73 4.33 -3.31 1.57
C LEU A 73 3.82 -3.67 0.17
N TYR A 74 3.02 -2.79 -0.41
CA TYR A 74 2.51 -2.91 -1.77
C TYR A 74 3.63 -2.95 -2.84
N LEU A 75 4.77 -2.27 -2.63
CA LEU A 75 5.90 -2.35 -3.56
C LEU A 75 6.56 -3.74 -3.49
N LYS A 76 6.75 -4.27 -2.28
CA LYS A 76 7.29 -5.64 -2.11
C LYS A 76 6.37 -6.67 -2.77
N ILE A 77 5.05 -6.55 -2.56
CA ILE A 77 4.05 -7.44 -3.15
C ILE A 77 4.01 -7.28 -4.67
N GLY A 78 4.07 -6.06 -5.18
CA GLY A 78 4.10 -5.76 -6.62
C GLY A 78 5.31 -6.40 -7.32
N VAL A 79 6.50 -6.27 -6.75
CA VAL A 79 7.72 -6.90 -7.29
C VAL A 79 7.61 -8.42 -7.28
N ILE A 80 7.11 -9.02 -6.18
CA ILE A 80 6.88 -10.48 -6.11
C ILE A 80 5.93 -10.92 -7.22
N LEU A 81 4.81 -10.22 -7.41
CA LEU A 81 3.82 -10.53 -8.44
C LEU A 81 4.40 -10.44 -9.86
N ILE A 82 5.23 -9.43 -10.15
CA ILE A 82 5.94 -9.31 -11.44
C ILE A 82 6.86 -10.52 -11.63
N CYS A 83 7.68 -10.86 -10.63
CA CYS A 83 8.60 -11.99 -10.71
C CYS A 83 7.84 -13.32 -10.89
N THR A 84 6.76 -13.55 -10.15
CA THR A 84 5.94 -14.76 -10.27
C THR A 84 5.25 -14.82 -11.63
N GLY A 85 4.72 -13.71 -12.14
CA GLY A 85 4.14 -13.62 -13.48
C GLY A 85 5.14 -13.94 -14.58
N LEU A 86 6.39 -13.46 -14.46
CA LEU A 86 7.47 -13.78 -15.39
C LEU A 86 7.87 -15.26 -15.33
N ILE A 87 8.04 -15.83 -14.13
CA ILE A 87 8.40 -17.24 -13.96
C ILE A 87 7.33 -18.14 -14.57
N LEU A 88 6.05 -17.88 -14.29
CA LEU A 88 4.96 -18.68 -14.83
C LEU A 88 4.84 -18.57 -16.36
N ASN A 89 5.20 -17.43 -16.95
CA ASN A 89 5.23 -17.26 -18.41
C ASN A 89 6.39 -18.02 -19.08
N ILE A 90 7.50 -18.24 -18.38
CA ILE A 90 8.62 -19.05 -18.88
C ILE A 90 8.30 -20.55 -18.75
N VAL A 91 7.63 -20.93 -17.66
CA VAL A 91 7.32 -22.34 -17.34
C VAL A 91 6.11 -22.88 -18.13
N PHE A 92 5.15 -22.03 -18.51
CA PHE A 92 3.90 -22.39 -19.21
C PHE A 92 3.68 -21.58 -20.49
#